data_AF-A0A1B6EKK7-F1
#
_entry.id   AF-A0A1B6EKK7-F1
#
_cell.length_a   1.000
_cell.length_b   1.000
_cell.length_c   1.000
_cell.angle_alpha   90.00
_cell.angle_beta   90.00
_cell.angle_gamma   90.00
#
_symmetry.space_group_name_H-M   'P 1'
#
loop_
_entity.id
_entity.type
_entity.pdbx_description
1 polymer ?
#
loop_
_entity_poly.entity_id
_entity_poly.type
_entity_poly.pdbx_seq_one_letter_code
_entity_poly.pdbx_strand_id
1 'polypeptide(L)'
;PDSSVTLATLQWGQFIAQDLSHTAVSKMWNTGGSIACCDASGRKLSPRHVHQACFPIQVMASDPVFSSQYQTCMSYVRSLPALRPDCTFGPLEQLNQATHFLDGSMVYGTTSEKASSLRSRQFGRLRTVMRQGREFLPTTESLTVNCHVNRNSSCYQTGDPRVNTYPHLAVMYTLWVREHNRVVEKLSALNSHWSDERLYQEARRIVIAQIQHITYNEWLPAVLGTKYMLSEPLLQLQRSSRSSLFREDVDPGVTNSFATAAMRSLNSLVDDNIRLYNENRSPNLVSLPLHRFHSKETMHADDQLDSLVRGLATQSAQTMDLHHSHRMQHRLFSVNSSAEDVGLDAFSLDIQRGRDHGLPSYNT
;
A
#
# COMPACT_ATOMS: atom_id res chain seq x y z
N PRO A 1 2.10 -21.31 6.04
CA PRO A 1 1.46 -20.44 7.04
C PRO A 1 2.23 -20.43 8.35
N ASP A 2 2.49 -19.24 8.88
CA ASP A 2 3.18 -19.02 10.15
C ASP A 2 2.13 -18.89 11.28
N SER A 3 2.30 -19.64 12.37
CA SER A 3 1.41 -19.58 13.54
C SER A 3 1.76 -18.43 14.50
N SER A 4 2.92 -17.79 14.34
CA SER A 4 3.39 -16.70 15.20
C SER A 4 2.96 -15.31 14.73
N VAL A 5 2.60 -15.14 13.45
CA VAL A 5 2.18 -13.87 12.85
C VAL A 5 0.86 -13.99 12.09
N THR A 6 0.03 -12.95 12.19
CA THR A 6 -1.25 -12.86 11.48
C THR A 6 -1.14 -11.96 10.25
N LEU A 7 -2.17 -11.94 9.41
CA LEU A 7 -2.28 -11.00 8.28
C LEU A 7 -2.17 -9.52 8.70
N ALA A 8 -2.39 -9.18 9.98
CA ALA A 8 -2.10 -7.84 10.49
C ALA A 8 -0.63 -7.43 10.31
N THR A 9 0.34 -8.35 10.48
CA THR A 9 1.78 -8.04 10.33
C THR A 9 2.12 -7.65 8.90
N LEU A 10 1.61 -8.42 7.92
CA LEU A 10 1.69 -8.08 6.50
C LEU A 10 1.00 -6.74 6.22
N GLN A 11 -0.23 -6.58 6.69
CA GLN A 11 -1.05 -5.44 6.30
C GLN A 11 -0.54 -4.13 6.90
N TRP A 12 -0.01 -4.17 8.12
CA TRP A 12 0.70 -3.06 8.75
C TRP A 12 1.95 -2.69 7.95
N GLY A 13 2.79 -3.66 7.59
CA GLY A 13 3.99 -3.39 6.80
C GLY A 13 3.68 -2.75 5.44
N GLN A 14 2.64 -3.20 4.74
CA GLN A 14 2.17 -2.54 3.51
C GLN A 14 1.64 -1.11 3.76
N PHE A 15 0.96 -0.87 4.88
CA PHE A 15 0.44 0.45 5.26
C PHE A 15 1.57 1.44 5.57
N ILE A 16 2.60 1.00 6.31
CA ILE A 16 3.82 1.78 6.60
C ILE A 16 4.67 2.02 5.35
N ALA A 17 4.83 1.03 4.48
CA ALA A 17 5.53 1.21 3.20
C ALA A 17 4.90 2.30 2.32
N GLN A 18 3.58 2.50 2.43
CA GLN A 18 2.84 3.51 1.67
C GLN A 18 2.95 4.91 2.29
N ASP A 19 3.23 5.02 3.58
CA ASP A 19 3.55 6.30 4.24
C ASP A 19 4.95 6.80 3.85
N LEU A 20 5.93 5.89 3.79
CA LEU A 20 7.34 6.22 3.55
C LEU A 20 7.74 6.31 2.07
N SER A 21 7.03 5.61 1.18
CA SER A 21 7.45 5.47 -0.23
C SER A 21 6.30 5.45 -1.22
N HIS A 22 6.42 6.24 -2.30
CA HIS A 22 5.57 6.20 -3.48
C HIS A 22 6.43 6.47 -4.72
N THR A 23 6.94 5.42 -5.34
CA THR A 23 7.70 5.54 -6.59
C THR A 23 6.80 6.00 -7.73
N ALA A 24 7.10 7.15 -8.32
CA ALA A 24 6.28 7.73 -9.38
C ALA A 24 6.50 7.04 -10.74
N VAL A 25 5.46 7.00 -11.59
CA VAL A 25 5.53 6.49 -12.98
C VAL A 25 4.78 7.42 -13.93
N SER A 26 5.27 7.50 -15.17
CA SER A 26 4.59 8.27 -16.23
C SER A 26 3.21 7.68 -16.58
N LYS A 27 2.25 8.57 -16.84
CA LYS A 27 0.89 8.24 -17.27
C LYS A 27 0.56 8.89 -18.61
N MET A 28 -0.40 8.33 -19.32
CA MET A 28 -0.91 8.89 -20.57
C MET A 28 -1.73 10.16 -20.29
N TRP A 29 -1.33 11.30 -20.86
CA TRP A 29 -1.97 12.60 -20.62
C TRP A 29 -3.47 12.61 -20.94
N ASN A 30 -3.84 11.99 -22.07
CA ASN A 30 -5.19 12.03 -22.63
C ASN A 30 -6.19 11.10 -21.93
N THR A 31 -5.72 10.05 -21.25
CA THR A 31 -6.58 9.07 -20.56
C THR A 31 -6.39 9.05 -19.03
N GLY A 32 -5.29 9.62 -18.53
CA GLY A 32 -4.84 9.45 -17.14
C GLY A 32 -4.33 8.03 -16.81
N GLY A 33 -4.38 7.10 -17.76
CA GLY A 33 -4.06 5.69 -17.56
C GLY A 33 -2.56 5.37 -17.60
N SER A 34 -2.22 4.15 -17.22
CA SER A 34 -0.86 3.60 -17.35
C SER A 34 -0.42 3.52 -18.82
N ILE A 35 0.88 3.68 -19.07
CA ILE A 35 1.46 3.47 -20.40
C ILE A 35 1.47 1.96 -20.71
N ALA A 36 0.94 1.57 -21.88
CA ALA A 36 0.99 0.19 -22.35
C ALA A 36 2.35 -0.09 -23.03
N CYS A 37 3.08 -1.09 -22.52
CA CYS A 37 4.39 -1.50 -23.06
C CYS A 37 4.36 -2.87 -23.75
N CYS A 38 3.23 -3.55 -23.66
CA CYS A 38 2.84 -4.72 -24.44
C CYS A 38 1.47 -4.42 -25.08
N ASP A 39 1.09 -5.16 -26.12
CA ASP A 39 -0.29 -5.11 -26.61
C ASP A 39 -1.27 -5.83 -25.67
N ALA A 40 -2.57 -5.69 -25.96
CA ALA A 40 -3.64 -6.32 -25.17
C ALA A 40 -3.63 -7.87 -25.22
N SER A 41 -2.85 -8.49 -26.10
CA SER A 41 -2.63 -9.94 -26.16
C SER A 41 -1.33 -10.38 -25.46
N GLY A 42 -0.68 -9.48 -24.72
CA GLY A 42 0.57 -9.79 -24.01
C GLY A 42 1.75 -10.01 -24.96
N ARG A 43 1.78 -9.36 -26.12
CA ARG A 43 2.90 -9.43 -27.08
C ARG A 43 3.65 -8.11 -27.17
N LYS A 44 4.87 -8.16 -27.72
CA LYS A 44 5.71 -6.97 -27.88
C LYS A 44 5.11 -6.02 -28.93
N LEU A 45 4.99 -4.74 -28.58
CA LEU A 45 4.60 -3.69 -29.50
C LEU A 45 5.65 -3.52 -30.62
N SER A 46 5.21 -3.13 -31.82
CA SER A 46 6.16 -2.75 -32.89
C SER A 46 7.01 -1.55 -32.45
N PRO A 47 8.30 -1.44 -32.82
CA PRO A 47 9.21 -0.42 -32.26
C PRO A 47 8.67 1.02 -32.28
N ARG A 48 7.97 1.43 -33.34
CA ARG A 48 7.33 2.75 -33.48
C ARG A 48 6.22 3.07 -32.46
N HIS A 49 5.73 2.07 -31.72
CA HIS A 49 4.69 2.21 -30.69
C HIS A 49 5.25 1.98 -29.27
N VAL A 50 6.55 1.68 -29.12
CA VAL A 50 7.18 1.53 -27.81
C VAL A 50 7.51 2.92 -27.26
N HIS A 51 6.82 3.31 -26.18
CA HIS A 51 7.11 4.56 -25.49
C HIS A 51 8.49 4.51 -24.81
N GLN A 52 9.25 5.61 -24.75
CA GLN A 52 10.61 5.64 -24.18
C GLN A 52 10.67 5.18 -22.70
N ALA A 53 9.60 5.39 -21.94
CA ALA A 53 9.47 4.92 -20.56
C ALA A 53 9.15 3.41 -20.44
N CYS A 54 9.05 2.66 -21.52
CA CYS A 54 8.77 1.22 -21.47
C CYS A 54 10.03 0.39 -21.23
N PHE A 55 9.95 -0.53 -20.28
CA PHE A 55 11.00 -1.54 -20.04
C PHE A 55 10.36 -2.91 -19.75
N PRO A 56 9.57 -3.44 -20.71
CA PRO A 56 8.72 -4.62 -20.51
C PRO A 56 9.56 -5.88 -20.23
N ILE A 57 8.98 -6.77 -19.43
CA ILE A 57 9.58 -8.06 -19.10
C ILE A 57 9.29 -9.02 -20.27
N GLN A 58 10.34 -9.64 -20.81
CA GLN A 58 10.20 -10.69 -21.81
C GLN A 58 9.80 -12.00 -21.12
N VAL A 59 8.65 -12.53 -21.52
CA VAL A 59 8.22 -13.88 -21.12
C VAL A 59 8.88 -14.89 -22.07
N MET A 60 9.41 -15.97 -21.52
CA MET A 60 10.12 -17.01 -22.28
C MET A 60 9.12 -18.00 -22.90
N ALA A 61 9.45 -18.54 -24.08
CA ALA A 61 8.59 -19.54 -24.75
C ALA A 61 8.43 -20.86 -23.95
N SER A 62 9.33 -21.12 -23.00
CA SER A 62 9.28 -22.25 -22.07
C SER A 62 8.59 -21.94 -20.73
N ASP A 63 8.00 -20.75 -20.57
CA ASP A 63 7.29 -20.38 -19.34
C ASP A 63 6.04 -21.26 -19.16
N PRO A 64 5.90 -22.00 -18.05
CA PRO A 64 4.85 -23.01 -17.92
C PRO A 64 3.43 -22.42 -17.80
N VAL A 65 3.28 -21.13 -17.48
CA VAL A 65 1.98 -20.50 -17.24
C VAL A 65 1.64 -19.53 -18.36
N PHE A 66 2.50 -18.54 -18.61
CA PHE A 66 2.22 -17.47 -19.56
C PHE A 66 2.30 -17.93 -21.02
N SER A 67 3.13 -18.93 -21.34
CA SER A 67 3.18 -19.47 -22.71
C SER A 67 1.89 -20.19 -23.13
N SER A 68 1.16 -20.78 -22.17
CA SER A 68 -0.13 -21.44 -22.43
C SER A 68 -1.20 -20.48 -22.97
N GLN A 69 -1.07 -19.19 -22.63
CA GLN A 69 -1.91 -18.09 -23.11
C GLN A 69 -1.24 -17.29 -24.25
N TYR A 70 -0.17 -17.83 -24.85
CA TYR A 70 0.63 -17.20 -25.91
C TYR A 70 1.22 -15.81 -25.56
N GLN A 71 1.38 -15.53 -24.26
CA GLN A 71 1.96 -14.29 -23.78
C GLN A 71 3.50 -14.33 -23.88
N THR A 72 4.07 -13.26 -24.43
CA THR A 72 5.53 -13.11 -24.68
C THR A 72 6.11 -11.82 -24.09
N CYS A 73 5.24 -10.98 -23.51
CA CYS A 73 5.54 -9.65 -23.00
C CYS A 73 4.66 -9.37 -21.78
N MET A 74 5.27 -8.92 -20.69
CA MET A 74 4.58 -8.42 -19.50
C MET A 74 4.92 -6.93 -19.32
N SER A 75 3.88 -6.10 -19.22
CA SER A 75 4.02 -4.64 -19.31
C SER A 75 4.66 -4.05 -18.07
N TYR A 76 5.78 -3.35 -18.24
CA TYR A 76 6.47 -2.62 -17.19
C TYR A 76 6.86 -1.22 -17.69
N VAL A 77 6.55 -0.20 -16.89
CA VAL A 77 6.87 1.21 -17.15
C VAL A 77 7.93 1.63 -16.14
N ARG A 78 8.99 2.28 -16.63
CA ARG A 78 10.09 2.79 -15.82
C ARG A 78 9.61 3.83 -14.81
N SER A 79 10.22 3.80 -13.63
CA SER A 79 10.04 4.81 -12.60
C SER A 79 10.58 6.17 -13.04
N LEU A 80 9.91 7.24 -12.61
CA LEU A 80 10.32 8.60 -12.95
C LEU A 80 11.65 8.96 -12.27
N PRO A 81 12.60 9.56 -13.01
CA PRO A 81 13.84 10.05 -12.43
C PRO A 81 13.56 11.26 -11.51
N ALA A 82 14.30 11.34 -10.41
CA ALA A 82 14.44 12.56 -9.63
C ALA A 82 15.48 13.49 -10.28
N LEU A 83 15.26 14.80 -10.18
CA LEU A 83 16.29 15.79 -10.48
C LEU A 83 17.22 15.91 -9.28
N ARG A 84 18.54 15.92 -9.52
CA ARG A 84 19.53 16.19 -8.49
C ARG A 84 19.47 17.68 -8.09
N PRO A 85 19.62 18.04 -6.80
CA PRO A 85 19.56 19.44 -6.36
C PRO A 85 20.60 20.37 -7.00
N ASP A 86 21.73 19.81 -7.44
CA ASP A 86 22.84 20.51 -8.10
C ASP A 86 22.73 20.53 -9.64
N CYS A 87 21.70 19.90 -10.20
CA CYS A 87 21.48 19.72 -11.65
C CYS A 87 22.66 19.06 -12.40
N THR A 88 23.53 18.29 -11.72
CA THR A 88 24.68 17.65 -12.36
C THR A 88 24.34 16.32 -13.06
N PHE A 89 25.20 15.89 -13.98
CA PHE A 89 25.12 14.56 -14.57
C PHE A 89 25.57 13.47 -13.60
N GLY A 90 24.96 12.29 -13.68
CA GLY A 90 25.41 11.09 -12.99
C GLY A 90 24.35 9.97 -13.03
N PRO A 91 24.49 8.94 -12.17
CA PRO A 91 23.48 7.92 -11.95
C PRO A 91 22.06 8.47 -11.75
N LEU A 92 21.09 7.76 -12.33
CA LEU A 92 19.68 8.10 -12.33
C LEU A 92 19.05 7.63 -11.01
N GLU A 93 18.68 8.59 -10.16
CA GLU A 93 17.90 8.36 -8.94
C GLU A 93 16.39 8.41 -9.25
N GLN A 94 15.55 7.71 -8.50
CA GLN A 94 14.09 7.70 -8.71
C GLN A 94 13.34 8.62 -7.74
N LEU A 95 12.25 9.21 -8.22
CA LEU A 95 11.43 10.14 -7.44
C LEU A 95 10.51 9.42 -6.44
N ASN A 96 10.61 9.80 -5.17
CA ASN A 96 9.62 9.49 -4.13
C ASN A 96 8.54 10.60 -4.08
N GLN A 97 7.26 10.21 -4.13
CA GLN A 97 6.10 11.10 -3.96
C GLN A 97 5.44 11.01 -2.57
N ALA A 98 5.94 10.13 -1.71
CA ALA A 98 5.57 10.07 -0.30
C ALA A 98 6.44 11.05 0.53
N THR A 99 6.02 11.33 1.77
CA THR A 99 6.91 11.93 2.76
C THR A 99 7.95 10.90 3.20
N HIS A 100 9.12 11.36 3.64
CA HIS A 100 10.18 10.47 4.14
C HIS A 100 9.99 10.10 5.62
N PHE A 101 9.15 10.85 6.33
CA PHE A 101 8.83 10.61 7.74
C PHE A 101 7.64 9.66 7.88
N LEU A 102 7.60 8.94 8.99
CA LEU A 102 6.42 8.19 9.43
C LEU A 102 5.38 9.15 10.02
N ASP A 103 4.73 9.96 9.17
CA ASP A 103 3.88 11.10 9.53
C ASP A 103 2.41 10.96 9.10
N GLY A 104 1.98 9.75 8.77
CA GLY A 104 0.60 9.44 8.45
C GLY A 104 0.13 10.01 7.11
N SER A 105 1.05 10.42 6.23
CA SER A 105 0.76 10.99 4.90
C SER A 105 -0.08 10.07 4.02
N MET A 106 0.00 8.76 4.21
CA MET A 106 -0.90 7.82 3.54
C MET A 106 -2.37 8.06 3.93
N VAL A 107 -2.66 8.46 5.17
CA VAL A 107 -4.00 8.84 5.63
C VAL A 107 -4.32 10.31 5.30
N TYR A 108 -3.37 11.21 5.55
CA TYR A 108 -3.59 12.67 5.54
C TYR A 108 -3.28 13.36 4.21
N GLY A 109 -2.56 12.72 3.30
CA GLY A 109 -2.05 13.28 2.05
C GLY A 109 -0.67 13.93 2.20
N THR A 110 0.06 13.98 1.10
CA THR A 110 1.42 14.55 1.02
C THR A 110 1.46 16.02 0.59
N THR A 111 0.32 16.61 0.21
CA THR A 111 0.20 18.04 -0.13
C THR A 111 -0.92 18.72 0.65
N SER A 112 -0.84 20.05 0.79
CA SER A 112 -1.84 20.85 1.52
C SER A 112 -3.23 20.75 0.87
N GLU A 113 -3.29 20.76 -0.46
CA GLU A 113 -4.53 20.64 -1.24
C GLU A 113 -5.16 19.27 -1.02
N LYS A 114 -4.33 18.21 -1.03
CA LYS A 114 -4.78 16.84 -0.78
C LYS A 114 -5.31 16.70 0.64
N ALA A 115 -4.58 17.16 1.66
CA ALA A 115 -5.04 17.15 3.05
C ALA A 115 -6.33 17.94 3.25
N SER A 116 -6.43 19.13 2.65
CA SER A 116 -7.63 19.96 2.69
C SER A 116 -8.85 19.31 2.03
N SER A 117 -8.66 18.53 0.95
CA SER A 117 -9.73 17.81 0.24
C SER A 117 -10.31 16.62 1.01
N LEU A 118 -9.53 16.08 1.96
CA LEU A 118 -9.90 14.93 2.80
C LEU A 118 -10.61 15.35 4.10
N ARG A 119 -10.54 16.62 4.50
CA ARG A 119 -11.17 17.15 5.72
C ARG A 119 -12.65 17.49 5.50
N SER A 120 -13.48 17.25 6.51
CA SER A 120 -14.89 17.70 6.50
C SER A 120 -14.99 19.22 6.64
N ARG A 121 -13.94 19.85 7.20
CA ARG A 121 -13.92 21.24 7.67
C ARG A 121 -15.01 21.54 8.71
N GLN A 122 -15.41 20.50 9.45
CA GLN A 122 -16.34 20.55 10.55
C GLN A 122 -15.76 19.78 11.74
N PHE A 123 -15.58 20.48 12.86
CA PHE A 123 -15.04 19.97 14.13
C PHE A 123 -13.67 19.29 14.03
N GLY A 124 -12.88 19.57 13.00
CA GLY A 124 -11.56 18.99 12.76
C GLY A 124 -11.56 17.58 12.16
N ARG A 125 -12.73 17.06 11.77
CA ARG A 125 -12.87 15.67 11.28
C ARG A 125 -12.33 15.46 9.85
N LEU A 126 -11.99 14.22 9.55
CA LEU A 126 -11.86 13.72 8.18
C LEU A 126 -13.23 13.39 7.59
N ARG A 127 -13.36 13.51 6.26
CA ARG A 127 -14.56 13.12 5.50
C ARG A 127 -14.74 11.62 5.56
N THR A 128 -15.96 11.20 5.80
CA THR A 128 -16.42 9.82 5.81
C THR A 128 -17.83 9.75 5.23
N VAL A 129 -18.31 8.55 4.91
CA VAL A 129 -19.65 8.30 4.40
C VAL A 129 -20.31 7.21 5.24
N MET A 130 -21.48 7.52 5.80
CA MET A 130 -22.29 6.53 6.51
C MET A 130 -23.05 5.65 5.52
N ARG A 131 -22.96 4.33 5.68
CA ARG A 131 -23.77 3.34 4.95
C ARG A 131 -24.21 2.25 5.92
N GLN A 132 -25.53 1.96 5.97
CA GLN A 132 -26.11 0.95 6.87
C GLN A 132 -25.62 1.10 8.34
N GLY A 133 -25.52 2.34 8.84
CA GLY A 133 -25.03 2.62 10.20
C GLY A 133 -23.52 2.52 10.42
N ARG A 134 -22.73 2.10 9.42
CA ARG A 134 -21.26 2.00 9.50
C ARG A 134 -20.56 3.18 8.79
N GLU A 135 -19.47 3.68 9.36
CA GLU A 135 -18.66 4.78 8.80
C GLU A 135 -17.59 4.24 7.84
N PHE A 136 -17.59 4.67 6.58
CA PHE A 136 -16.61 4.26 5.55
C PHE A 136 -15.82 5.45 4.99
N LEU A 137 -14.71 5.16 4.32
CA LEU A 137 -13.96 6.14 3.53
C LEU A 137 -14.84 6.75 2.41
N PRO A 138 -14.64 8.03 2.05
CA PRO A 138 -15.34 8.66 0.96
C PRO A 138 -14.92 8.06 -0.39
N THR A 139 -15.83 8.03 -1.36
CA THR A 139 -15.62 7.42 -2.68
C THR A 139 -15.66 8.44 -3.82
N THR A 140 -14.96 8.17 -4.91
CA THR A 140 -15.02 8.96 -6.16
C THR A 140 -15.25 8.08 -7.39
N GLU A 141 -15.98 8.63 -8.36
CA GLU A 141 -16.27 8.01 -9.66
C GLU A 141 -15.30 8.49 -10.76
N SER A 142 -14.21 9.20 -10.40
CA SER A 142 -13.24 9.70 -11.36
C SER A 142 -12.46 8.57 -12.04
N LEU A 143 -12.79 8.32 -13.31
CA LEU A 143 -12.23 7.32 -14.23
C LEU A 143 -10.68 7.32 -14.36
N THR A 144 -9.98 8.27 -13.75
CA THR A 144 -8.53 8.44 -13.79
C THR A 144 -7.75 7.58 -12.78
N VAL A 145 -8.45 6.82 -11.92
CA VAL A 145 -7.83 6.01 -10.85
C VAL A 145 -7.92 4.51 -11.17
N ASN A 146 -6.80 3.80 -11.07
CA ASN A 146 -6.62 2.40 -11.51
C ASN A 146 -7.38 1.33 -10.68
N CYS A 147 -8.47 1.69 -10.00
CA CYS A 147 -9.37 0.77 -9.28
C CYS A 147 -10.69 0.53 -10.03
N HIS A 148 -10.82 1.07 -11.25
CA HIS A 148 -12.01 0.86 -12.05
C HIS A 148 -12.01 -0.50 -12.77
N VAL A 149 -12.68 -1.48 -12.18
CA VAL A 149 -13.00 -2.78 -12.84
C VAL A 149 -14.07 -2.61 -13.92
N ASN A 150 -15.07 -1.76 -13.63
CA ASN A 150 -16.29 -1.57 -14.42
C ASN A 150 -16.68 -0.09 -14.43
N ARG A 151 -17.46 0.37 -15.42
CA ARG A 151 -17.87 1.79 -15.56
C ARG A 151 -18.60 2.39 -14.35
N ASN A 152 -19.20 1.56 -13.48
CA ASN A 152 -19.93 2.00 -12.26
C ASN A 152 -19.14 1.79 -10.95
N SER A 153 -17.90 1.31 -11.03
CA SER A 153 -17.04 1.18 -9.85
C SER A 153 -16.60 2.56 -9.33
N SER A 154 -16.32 2.68 -8.04
CA SER A 154 -15.84 3.94 -7.45
C SER A 154 -14.78 3.66 -6.41
N CYS A 155 -13.71 4.45 -6.44
CA CYS A 155 -12.51 4.27 -5.62
C CYS A 155 -12.63 5.00 -4.28
N TYR A 156 -12.09 4.42 -3.22
CA TYR A 156 -11.89 5.12 -1.94
C TYR A 156 -10.86 6.23 -2.09
N GLN A 157 -11.13 7.34 -1.40
CA GLN A 157 -10.26 8.51 -1.29
C GLN A 157 -9.66 8.57 0.11
N THR A 158 -8.32 8.49 0.17
CA THR A 158 -7.50 8.81 1.36
C THR A 158 -6.26 9.57 0.88
N GLY A 159 -5.25 9.75 1.73
CA GLY A 159 -3.98 10.41 1.36
C GLY A 159 -3.29 9.77 0.16
N ASP A 160 -3.14 8.44 0.21
CA ASP A 160 -2.52 7.64 -0.86
C ASP A 160 -3.54 6.85 -1.72
N PRO A 161 -3.42 6.82 -3.06
CA PRO A 161 -4.37 6.12 -3.93
C PRO A 161 -4.31 4.58 -3.86
N ARG A 162 -3.23 4.00 -3.32
CA ARG A 162 -3.00 2.54 -3.23
C ARG A 162 -3.88 1.87 -2.16
N VAL A 163 -4.65 2.63 -1.39
CA VAL A 163 -5.77 2.12 -0.57
C VAL A 163 -6.69 1.14 -1.33
N ASN A 164 -6.82 1.32 -2.64
CA ASN A 164 -7.69 0.51 -3.51
C ASN A 164 -7.02 -0.77 -4.08
N THR A 165 -5.81 -1.12 -3.65
CA THR A 165 -5.11 -2.31 -4.11
C THR A 165 -5.68 -3.60 -3.49
N TYR A 166 -6.00 -3.59 -2.18
CA TYR A 166 -6.55 -4.75 -1.46
C TYR A 166 -7.58 -4.32 -0.40
N PRO A 167 -8.67 -5.06 -0.14
CA PRO A 167 -9.65 -4.68 0.87
C PRO A 167 -9.09 -4.67 2.29
N HIS A 168 -8.17 -5.57 2.66
CA HIS A 168 -7.52 -5.51 3.98
C HIS A 168 -6.72 -4.21 4.20
N LEU A 169 -6.15 -3.67 3.13
CA LEU A 169 -5.49 -2.38 3.15
C LEU A 169 -6.55 -1.27 3.30
N ALA A 170 -7.63 -1.31 2.52
CA ALA A 170 -8.76 -0.38 2.68
C ALA A 170 -9.40 -0.42 4.09
N VAL A 171 -9.46 -1.59 4.74
CA VAL A 171 -9.83 -1.75 6.14
C VAL A 171 -8.85 -1.01 7.05
N MET A 172 -7.54 -1.20 6.88
CA MET A 172 -6.51 -0.50 7.66
C MET A 172 -6.66 1.03 7.55
N TYR A 173 -6.79 1.56 6.34
CA TYR A 173 -7.07 2.99 6.13
C TYR A 173 -8.39 3.45 6.77
N THR A 174 -9.45 2.64 6.69
CA THR A 174 -10.74 2.97 7.30
C THR A 174 -10.63 3.03 8.84
N LEU A 175 -9.91 2.11 9.46
CA LEU A 175 -9.66 2.12 10.91
C LEU A 175 -8.93 3.39 11.35
N TRP A 176 -7.88 3.82 10.63
CA TRP A 176 -7.12 5.01 10.99
C TRP A 176 -7.87 6.33 10.77
N VAL A 177 -8.76 6.40 9.76
CA VAL A 177 -9.68 7.54 9.60
C VAL A 177 -10.74 7.57 10.70
N ARG A 178 -11.29 6.40 11.10
CA ARG A 178 -12.20 6.30 12.26
C ARG A 178 -11.51 6.70 13.56
N GLU A 179 -10.26 6.27 13.78
CA GLU A 179 -9.48 6.63 14.98
C GLU A 179 -9.22 8.13 15.05
N HIS A 180 -8.82 8.77 13.95
CA HIS A 180 -8.71 10.23 13.90
C HIS A 180 -10.03 10.91 14.29
N ASN A 181 -11.15 10.48 13.70
CA ASN A 181 -12.47 11.03 14.00
C ASN A 181 -12.91 10.79 15.47
N ARG A 182 -12.49 9.68 16.08
CA ARG A 182 -12.71 9.37 17.50
C ARG A 182 -11.86 10.24 18.42
N VAL A 183 -10.59 10.45 18.09
CA VAL A 183 -9.68 11.33 18.85
C VAL A 183 -10.19 12.77 18.78
N VAL A 184 -10.59 13.25 17.60
CA VAL A 184 -11.25 14.55 17.40
C VAL A 184 -12.46 14.73 18.31
N GLU A 185 -13.36 13.75 18.38
CA GLU A 185 -14.56 13.81 19.23
C GLU A 185 -14.18 13.99 20.72
N LYS A 186 -13.20 13.23 21.21
CA LYS A 186 -12.74 13.35 22.61
C LYS A 186 -12.03 14.69 22.87
N LEU A 187 -11.20 15.16 21.94
CA LEU A 187 -10.54 16.47 22.06
C LEU A 187 -11.55 17.62 22.06
N SER A 188 -12.59 17.56 21.21
CA SER A 188 -13.64 18.57 21.14
C SER A 188 -14.52 18.60 22.38
N ALA A 189 -14.79 17.45 23.00
CA ALA A 189 -15.53 17.37 24.27
C ALA A 189 -14.74 17.96 25.45
N LEU A 190 -13.41 17.79 25.46
CA LEU A 190 -12.52 18.35 26.48
C LEU A 190 -12.19 19.84 26.24
N ASN A 191 -12.13 20.26 24.97
CA ASN A 191 -11.69 21.59 24.57
C ASN A 191 -12.72 22.23 23.61
N SER A 192 -13.90 22.54 24.14
CA SER A 192 -15.01 23.16 23.37
C SER A 192 -14.67 24.51 22.73
N HIS A 193 -13.56 25.13 23.12
CA HIS A 193 -13.03 26.40 22.60
C HIS A 193 -12.03 26.23 21.44
N TRP A 194 -11.66 24.99 21.07
CA TRP A 194 -10.72 24.75 19.97
C TRP A 194 -11.40 24.88 18.60
N SER A 195 -10.67 25.46 17.64
CA SER A 195 -11.11 25.57 16.24
C SER A 195 -11.00 24.24 15.49
N ASP A 196 -11.68 24.14 14.34
CA ASP A 196 -11.55 23.02 13.39
C ASP A 196 -10.08 22.67 13.10
N GLU A 197 -9.26 23.69 12.81
CA GLU A 197 -7.84 23.52 12.54
C GLU A 197 -7.08 22.94 13.74
N ARG A 198 -7.34 23.45 14.95
CA ARG A 198 -6.63 22.97 16.15
C ARG A 198 -7.01 21.53 16.48
N LEU A 199 -8.30 21.19 16.37
CA LEU A 199 -8.79 19.83 16.55
C LEU A 199 -8.17 18.86 15.53
N TYR A 200 -8.15 19.24 14.25
CA TYR A 200 -7.55 18.44 13.18
C TYR A 200 -6.05 18.19 13.42
N GLN A 201 -5.27 19.24 13.71
CA GLN A 201 -3.81 19.10 13.86
C GLN A 201 -3.42 18.32 15.12
N GLU A 202 -4.10 18.52 16.25
CA GLU A 202 -3.80 17.75 17.48
C GLU A 202 -4.25 16.29 17.35
N ALA A 203 -5.40 16.01 16.73
CA ALA A 203 -5.81 14.64 16.44
C ALA A 203 -4.86 13.96 15.45
N ARG A 204 -4.43 14.66 14.39
CA ARG A 204 -3.38 14.19 13.46
C ARG A 204 -2.10 13.85 14.21
N ARG A 205 -1.63 14.74 15.08
CA ARG A 205 -0.41 14.54 15.88
C ARG A 205 -0.49 13.30 16.79
N ILE A 206 -1.62 13.11 17.47
CA ILE A 206 -1.86 11.93 18.33
C ILE A 206 -1.87 10.65 17.49
N VAL A 207 -2.57 10.63 16.36
CA VAL A 207 -2.64 9.47 15.47
C VAL A 207 -1.27 9.11 14.88
N ILE A 208 -0.48 10.10 14.48
CA ILE A 208 0.91 9.89 14.04
C ILE A 208 1.72 9.23 15.15
N ALA A 209 1.62 9.70 16.40
CA ALA A 209 2.32 9.10 17.54
C ALA A 209 1.86 7.65 17.81
N GLN A 210 0.58 7.32 17.61
CA GLN A 210 0.08 5.94 17.68
C GLN A 210 0.67 5.04 16.59
N ILE A 211 0.72 5.52 15.33
CA ILE A 211 1.31 4.79 14.19
C ILE A 211 2.80 4.55 14.43
N GLN A 212 3.54 5.58 14.88
CA GLN A 212 4.95 5.46 15.24
C GLN A 212 5.14 4.46 16.39
N HIS A 213 4.34 4.55 17.46
CA HIS A 213 4.42 3.64 18.60
C HIS A 213 4.24 2.18 18.17
N ILE A 214 3.15 1.84 17.48
CA ILE A 214 2.87 0.47 17.03
C ILE A 214 4.00 -0.02 16.10
N THR A 215 4.49 0.83 15.21
CA THR A 215 5.56 0.46 14.27
C THR A 215 6.85 0.08 15.00
N TYR A 216 7.34 0.92 15.90
CA TYR A 216 8.62 0.69 16.60
C TYR A 216 8.52 -0.31 17.76
N ASN A 217 7.40 -0.34 18.49
CA ASN A 217 7.23 -1.15 19.71
C ASN A 217 6.67 -2.55 19.45
N GLU A 218 5.92 -2.75 18.38
CA GLU A 218 5.18 -4.01 18.14
C GLU A 218 5.56 -4.64 16.80
N TRP A 219 5.53 -3.87 15.71
CA TRP A 219 5.76 -4.40 14.36
C TRP A 219 7.24 -4.69 14.05
N LEU A 220 8.16 -3.74 14.32
CA LEU A 220 9.59 -3.99 14.10
C LEU A 220 10.12 -5.19 14.91
N PRO A 221 9.79 -5.40 16.20
CA PRO A 221 10.15 -6.61 16.92
C PRO A 221 9.56 -7.91 16.35
N ALA A 222 8.36 -7.87 15.77
CA ALA A 222 7.74 -9.02 15.13
C ALA A 222 8.41 -9.40 13.80
N VAL A 223 8.95 -8.43 13.05
CA VAL A 223 9.58 -8.65 11.74
C VAL A 223 11.10 -8.86 11.84
N LEU A 224 11.81 -8.08 12.65
CA LEU A 224 13.27 -8.15 12.81
C LEU A 224 13.71 -9.12 13.93
N GLY A 225 12.76 -9.52 14.79
CA GLY A 225 13.02 -10.35 15.95
C GLY A 225 13.53 -9.56 17.16
N THR A 226 13.10 -9.98 18.36
CA THR A 226 13.42 -9.32 19.63
C THR A 226 14.92 -9.21 19.90
N LYS A 227 15.73 -10.18 19.48
CA LYS A 227 17.19 -10.16 19.66
C LYS A 227 17.84 -8.99 18.91
N TYR A 228 17.41 -8.71 17.67
CA TYR A 228 17.94 -7.62 16.85
C TYR A 228 17.51 -6.25 17.42
N MET A 229 16.25 -6.13 17.84
CA MET A 229 15.76 -4.91 18.51
C MET A 229 16.50 -4.63 19.83
N LEU A 230 16.93 -5.67 20.55
CA LEU A 230 17.72 -5.52 21.77
C LEU A 230 19.19 -5.13 21.49
N SER A 231 19.76 -5.52 20.35
CA SER A 231 21.11 -5.08 19.93
C SER A 231 21.16 -3.68 19.34
N GLU A 232 20.00 -3.10 18.98
CA GLU A 232 19.88 -1.76 18.37
C GLU A 232 19.15 -0.76 19.30
N PRO A 233 19.84 -0.08 20.24
CA PRO A 233 19.21 0.79 21.23
C PRO A 233 18.42 1.96 20.64
N LEU A 234 18.75 2.41 19.42
CA LEU A 234 18.07 3.50 18.74
C LEU A 234 16.66 3.12 18.26
N LEU A 235 16.36 1.83 18.12
CA LEU A 235 15.04 1.33 17.73
C LEU A 235 14.11 1.10 18.93
N GLN A 236 14.62 1.21 20.17
CA GLN A 236 13.84 0.98 21.39
C GLN A 236 13.16 2.27 21.86
N LEU A 237 11.83 2.22 22.04
CA LEU A 237 11.10 3.36 22.59
C LEU A 237 11.49 3.61 24.05
N GLN A 238 11.99 4.81 24.31
CA GLN A 238 12.28 5.26 25.68
C GLN A 238 10.97 5.50 26.45
N ARG A 239 10.92 5.07 27.71
CA ARG A 239 9.76 5.28 28.60
C ARG A 239 9.61 6.74 29.08
N SER A 240 10.59 7.59 28.81
CA SER A 240 10.56 9.01 29.15
C SER A 240 9.72 9.80 28.14
N SER A 241 8.95 10.78 28.62
CA SER A 241 8.18 11.72 27.78
C SER A 241 9.03 12.70 26.96
N ARG A 242 10.35 12.60 27.07
CA ARG A 242 11.35 13.38 26.32
C ARG A 242 12.44 12.42 25.85
N SER A 243 12.91 12.66 24.64
CA SER A 243 14.03 11.98 24.01
C SER A 243 15.02 13.05 23.53
N SER A 244 16.31 12.80 23.72
CA SER A 244 17.40 13.60 23.17
C SER A 244 18.02 12.96 21.92
N LEU A 245 17.32 11.99 21.31
CA LEU A 245 17.80 11.23 20.14
C LEU A 245 17.60 11.97 18.80
N PHE A 246 16.83 13.06 18.77
CA PHE A 246 16.68 13.87 17.56
C PHE A 246 18.03 14.51 17.17
N ARG A 247 18.38 14.35 15.90
CA ARG A 247 19.59 14.87 15.28
C ARG A 247 19.22 15.49 13.93
N GLU A 248 19.60 16.74 13.74
CA GLU A 248 19.32 17.50 12.52
C GLU A 248 20.30 17.14 11.37
N ASP A 249 21.42 16.51 11.69
CA ASP A 249 22.46 16.08 10.74
C ASP A 249 22.25 14.67 10.17
N VAL A 250 21.14 14.00 10.51
CA VAL A 250 20.74 12.70 9.95
C VAL A 250 19.84 12.91 8.74
N ASP A 251 20.21 12.35 7.60
CA ASP A 251 19.34 12.30 6.41
C ASP A 251 18.14 11.38 6.69
N PRO A 252 16.89 11.89 6.70
CA PRO A 252 15.70 11.08 6.89
C PRO A 252 15.25 10.38 5.59
N GLY A 253 15.97 10.58 4.48
CA GLY A 253 15.66 10.05 3.16
C GLY A 253 15.45 8.54 3.15
N VAL A 254 14.33 8.11 2.57
CA VAL A 254 14.00 6.69 2.45
C VAL A 254 14.87 6.07 1.36
N THR A 255 15.73 5.14 1.73
CA THR A 255 16.69 4.55 0.80
C THR A 255 16.00 3.77 -0.32
N ASN A 256 16.59 3.81 -1.51
CA ASN A 256 16.06 3.14 -2.69
C ASN A 256 15.92 1.63 -2.49
N SER A 257 16.88 1.00 -1.81
CA SER A 257 16.83 -0.42 -1.42
C SER A 257 15.68 -0.73 -0.45
N PHE A 258 15.34 0.17 0.48
CA PHE A 258 14.20 -0.01 1.37
C PHE A 258 12.86 0.06 0.63
N ALA A 259 12.66 1.13 -0.15
CA ALA A 259 11.42 1.37 -0.90
C ALA A 259 11.16 0.33 -2.00
N THR A 260 12.22 -0.16 -2.64
CA THR A 260 12.14 -1.00 -3.84
C THR A 260 12.28 -2.50 -3.53
N ALA A 261 13.06 -2.89 -2.52
CA ALA A 261 13.32 -4.29 -2.20
C ALA A 261 12.89 -4.69 -0.76
N ALA A 262 13.35 -3.99 0.29
CA ALA A 262 13.15 -4.47 1.67
C ALA A 262 11.67 -4.60 2.04
N MET A 263 10.85 -3.59 1.75
CA MET A 263 9.40 -3.65 2.02
C MET A 263 8.63 -4.58 1.08
N ARG A 264 9.24 -5.03 -0.03
CA ARG A 264 8.66 -6.04 -0.93
C ARG A 264 8.85 -7.48 -0.43
N SER A 265 9.83 -7.74 0.45
CA SER A 265 10.00 -9.06 1.09
C SER A 265 8.72 -9.54 1.78
N LEU A 266 7.92 -8.61 2.33
CA LEU A 266 6.62 -8.85 2.96
C LEU A 266 5.59 -9.49 2.00
N ASN A 267 5.75 -9.38 0.68
CA ASN A 267 4.85 -10.04 -0.29
C ASN A 267 4.87 -11.57 -0.17
N SER A 268 5.91 -12.16 0.44
CA SER A 268 5.95 -13.60 0.80
C SER A 268 4.87 -14.00 1.83
N LEU A 269 4.50 -13.08 2.73
CA LEU A 269 3.50 -13.29 3.78
C LEU A 269 2.05 -13.38 3.24
N VAL A 270 1.83 -13.14 1.95
CA VAL A 270 0.51 -13.06 1.31
C VAL A 270 -0.09 -14.45 1.10
N ASP A 271 -1.31 -14.67 1.62
CA ASP A 271 -2.11 -15.87 1.37
C ASP A 271 -2.98 -15.70 0.11
N ASP A 272 -3.08 -16.75 -0.72
CA ASP A 272 -3.93 -16.79 -1.92
C ASP A 272 -5.42 -16.57 -1.65
N ASN A 273 -5.89 -16.85 -0.42
CA ASN A 273 -7.30 -16.75 -0.06
C ASN A 273 -7.47 -16.01 1.27
N ILE A 274 -8.18 -14.89 1.18
CA ILE A 274 -8.55 -14.09 2.34
C ILE A 274 -9.85 -14.63 2.92
N ARG A 275 -9.87 -14.93 4.22
CA ARG A 275 -11.02 -15.50 4.91
C ARG A 275 -11.77 -14.43 5.71
N LEU A 276 -13.09 -14.43 5.59
CA LEU A 276 -13.98 -13.65 6.45
C LEU A 276 -14.20 -14.43 7.76
N TYR A 277 -14.21 -13.75 8.90
CA TYR A 277 -14.42 -14.37 10.22
C TYR A 277 -15.64 -13.78 10.93
N ASN A 278 -16.48 -14.64 11.50
CA ASN A 278 -17.60 -14.21 12.34
C ASN A 278 -17.15 -13.82 13.77
N GLU A 279 -18.08 -13.36 14.61
CA GLU A 279 -17.78 -12.94 16.00
C GLU A 279 -17.13 -14.04 16.84
N ASN A 280 -17.50 -15.31 16.61
CA ASN A 280 -16.93 -16.46 17.32
C ASN A 280 -15.53 -16.86 16.80
N ARG A 281 -14.92 -16.06 15.91
CA ARG A 281 -13.63 -16.32 15.25
C ARG A 281 -13.61 -17.61 14.43
N SER A 282 -14.78 -18.08 13.99
CA SER A 282 -14.87 -19.14 12.98
C SER A 282 -14.77 -18.54 11.58
N PRO A 283 -14.05 -19.18 10.64
CA PRO A 283 -14.02 -18.75 9.25
C PRO A 283 -15.38 -19.01 8.59
N ASN A 284 -15.89 -18.04 7.85
CA ASN A 284 -17.05 -18.20 6.99
C ASN A 284 -16.69 -19.11 5.80
N LEU A 285 -17.68 -19.85 5.27
CA LEU A 285 -17.49 -20.74 4.12
C LEU A 285 -17.10 -20.00 2.82
N VAL A 286 -17.31 -18.68 2.76
CA VAL A 286 -16.93 -17.84 1.63
C VAL A 286 -15.56 -17.22 1.89
N SER A 287 -14.53 -17.77 1.24
CA SER A 287 -13.25 -17.07 1.05
C SER A 287 -13.35 -16.10 -0.12
N LEU A 288 -12.66 -14.97 0.01
CA LEU A 288 -12.59 -13.95 -1.03
C LEU A 288 -11.21 -14.07 -1.74
N PRO A 289 -11.16 -14.22 -3.07
CA PRO A 289 -9.91 -14.49 -3.79
C PRO A 289 -9.18 -13.18 -4.18
N LEU A 290 -7.84 -13.17 -4.10
CA LEU A 290 -7.01 -11.95 -4.25
C LEU A 290 -7.27 -11.06 -5.48
N HIS A 291 -7.83 -11.60 -6.57
CA HIS A 291 -8.03 -10.91 -7.84
C HIS A 291 -9.38 -10.14 -7.92
N ARG A 292 -10.42 -10.51 -7.16
CA ARG A 292 -11.77 -9.87 -7.25
C ARG A 292 -11.89 -8.53 -6.50
N PHE A 293 -10.77 -7.96 -6.09
CA PHE A 293 -10.70 -7.13 -4.88
C PHE A 293 -10.73 -5.62 -5.06
N HIS A 294 -10.82 -5.15 -6.31
CA HIS A 294 -11.08 -3.75 -6.63
C HIS A 294 -12.59 -3.39 -6.56
N SER A 295 -13.44 -4.27 -6.01
CA SER A 295 -14.89 -4.10 -5.92
C SER A 295 -15.32 -3.58 -4.53
N LYS A 296 -15.86 -2.35 -4.49
CA LYS A 296 -16.52 -1.73 -3.31
C LYS A 296 -17.78 -2.46 -2.86
N GLU A 297 -18.27 -3.37 -3.71
CA GLU A 297 -19.37 -4.29 -3.45
C GLU A 297 -18.94 -5.35 -2.42
N THR A 298 -17.63 -5.63 -2.36
CA THR A 298 -16.95 -6.17 -1.18
C THR A 298 -16.75 -5.05 -0.14
N MET A 299 -16.78 -5.37 1.15
CA MET A 299 -16.76 -4.44 2.30
C MET A 299 -18.03 -3.61 2.55
N HIS A 300 -18.79 -3.20 1.52
CA HIS A 300 -20.10 -2.55 1.73
C HIS A 300 -21.26 -3.55 1.92
N ALA A 301 -21.06 -4.84 1.64
CA ALA A 301 -21.99 -5.87 2.07
C ALA A 301 -21.92 -6.06 3.60
N ASP A 302 -23.05 -6.45 4.20
CA ASP A 302 -23.22 -6.49 5.66
C ASP A 302 -22.16 -7.35 6.38
N ASP A 303 -21.65 -6.79 7.49
CA ASP A 303 -20.59 -7.35 8.35
C ASP A 303 -19.24 -7.64 7.68
N GLN A 304 -19.05 -7.35 6.38
CA GLN A 304 -17.79 -7.69 5.71
C GLN A 304 -16.59 -6.91 6.24
N LEU A 305 -16.71 -5.60 6.51
CA LEU A 305 -15.61 -4.82 7.08
C LEU A 305 -15.18 -5.40 8.44
N ASP A 306 -16.15 -5.65 9.31
CA ASP A 306 -15.89 -6.16 10.66
C ASP A 306 -15.34 -7.61 10.59
N SER A 307 -15.83 -8.43 9.66
CA SER A 307 -15.30 -9.76 9.34
C SER A 307 -13.86 -9.76 8.79
N LEU A 308 -13.47 -8.75 8.01
CA LEU A 308 -12.10 -8.56 7.52
C LEU A 308 -11.17 -8.06 8.64
N VAL A 309 -11.66 -7.20 9.54
CA VAL A 309 -10.93 -6.80 10.78
C VAL A 309 -10.69 -8.02 11.67
N ARG A 310 -11.71 -8.87 11.88
CA ARG A 310 -11.54 -10.16 12.57
C ARG A 310 -10.52 -11.03 11.83
N GLY A 311 -10.55 -11.06 10.49
CA GLY A 311 -9.56 -11.73 9.65
C GLY A 311 -8.11 -11.28 9.87
N LEU A 312 -7.84 -9.96 9.88
CA LEU A 312 -6.49 -9.42 10.16
C LEU A 312 -5.90 -9.97 11.46
N ALA A 313 -6.73 -10.09 12.51
CA ALA A 313 -6.31 -10.51 13.84
C ALA A 313 -6.37 -12.03 14.08
N THR A 314 -6.83 -12.84 13.10
CA THR A 314 -7.07 -14.30 13.30
C THR A 314 -6.45 -15.18 12.23
N GLN A 315 -6.40 -14.73 10.97
CA GLN A 315 -5.77 -15.50 9.90
C GLN A 315 -4.25 -15.39 10.02
N SER A 316 -3.57 -16.53 10.17
CA SER A 316 -2.12 -16.64 9.99
C SER A 316 -1.67 -16.08 8.64
N ALA A 317 -0.55 -15.37 8.64
CA ALA A 317 0.14 -15.04 7.40
C ALA A 317 0.82 -16.28 6.80
N GLN A 318 1.32 -16.17 5.56
CA GLN A 318 2.29 -17.13 5.05
C GLN A 318 3.67 -16.89 5.67
N THR A 319 4.58 -17.84 5.51
CA THR A 319 5.95 -17.75 6.03
C THR A 319 6.80 -16.77 5.21
N MET A 320 7.73 -16.07 5.84
CA MET A 320 8.65 -15.18 5.14
C MET A 320 9.78 -16.00 4.50
N ASP A 321 9.55 -16.48 3.27
CA ASP A 321 10.51 -17.27 2.52
C ASP A 321 10.41 -17.04 0.99
N LEU A 322 11.10 -17.87 0.20
CA LEU A 322 11.19 -17.77 -1.26
C LEU A 322 9.97 -18.35 -2.01
N HIS A 323 9.03 -18.97 -1.30
CA HIS A 323 7.76 -19.41 -1.87
C HIS A 323 6.73 -18.28 -1.75
N HIS A 324 5.87 -18.21 -2.76
CA HIS A 324 4.92 -17.12 -2.88
C HIS A 324 3.55 -17.63 -3.32
N SER A 325 2.51 -16.85 -2.98
CA SER A 325 1.14 -17.09 -3.42
C SER A 325 1.06 -17.26 -4.95
N HIS A 326 0.35 -18.29 -5.41
CA HIS A 326 0.17 -18.55 -6.85
C HIS A 326 -0.54 -17.36 -7.53
N ARG A 327 -1.45 -16.68 -6.83
CA ARG A 327 -2.13 -15.50 -7.35
C ARG A 327 -1.19 -14.30 -7.49
N MET A 328 -0.24 -14.11 -6.57
CA MET A 328 0.77 -13.06 -6.68
C MET A 328 1.74 -13.31 -7.85
N GLN A 329 2.09 -14.57 -8.11
CA GLN A 329 2.97 -14.97 -9.22
C GLN A 329 2.30 -14.94 -10.60
N HIS A 330 1.01 -15.28 -10.71
CA HIS A 330 0.40 -15.56 -12.02
C HIS A 330 -0.88 -14.77 -12.33
N ARG A 331 -1.45 -14.07 -11.35
CA ARG A 331 -2.78 -13.43 -11.43
C ARG A 331 -2.85 -12.06 -10.75
N LEU A 332 -1.72 -11.36 -10.61
CA LEU A 332 -1.73 -10.01 -10.04
C LEU A 332 -2.54 -9.09 -10.96
N PHE A 333 -3.56 -8.43 -10.41
CA PHE A 333 -4.52 -7.57 -11.12
C PHE A 333 -5.29 -8.26 -12.28
N SER A 334 -5.40 -9.59 -12.27
CA SER A 334 -6.26 -10.30 -13.23
C SER A 334 -7.73 -9.94 -12.96
N VAL A 335 -8.48 -9.57 -14.00
CA VAL A 335 -9.83 -9.02 -13.84
C VAL A 335 -10.90 -10.10 -13.96
N ASN A 336 -10.63 -11.15 -14.75
CA ASN A 336 -11.57 -12.25 -14.92
C ASN A 336 -11.29 -13.35 -13.89
N SER A 337 -12.35 -14.06 -13.50
CA SER A 337 -12.24 -15.23 -12.61
C SER A 337 -12.22 -16.56 -13.36
N SER A 338 -11.91 -16.57 -14.66
CA SER A 338 -11.73 -17.81 -15.41
C SER A 338 -10.41 -18.49 -15.01
N ALA A 339 -10.35 -19.81 -15.14
CA ALA A 339 -9.13 -20.56 -14.88
C ALA A 339 -7.99 -20.18 -15.85
N GLU A 340 -8.31 -19.57 -16.99
CA GLU A 340 -7.38 -19.20 -18.06
C GLU A 340 -6.87 -17.73 -17.96
N ASP A 341 -7.48 -16.87 -17.13
CA ASP A 341 -7.04 -15.48 -16.96
C ASP A 341 -5.67 -15.42 -16.24
N VAL A 342 -4.65 -15.00 -16.98
CA VAL A 342 -3.32 -14.67 -16.47
C VAL A 342 -3.20 -13.17 -16.23
N GLY A 343 -2.59 -12.79 -15.10
CA GLY A 343 -2.36 -11.40 -14.73
C GLY A 343 -0.92 -10.98 -14.98
N LEU A 344 -0.40 -10.15 -14.08
CA LEU A 344 1.03 -9.90 -13.95
C LEU A 344 1.64 -10.85 -12.90
N ASP A 345 2.97 -10.92 -12.88
CA ASP A 345 3.76 -11.55 -11.81
C ASP A 345 4.36 -10.46 -10.91
N ALA A 346 3.98 -10.45 -9.63
CA ALA A 346 4.52 -9.51 -8.64
C ALA A 346 6.05 -9.58 -8.52
N PHE A 347 6.63 -10.77 -8.64
CA PHE A 347 8.05 -11.02 -8.38
C PHE A 347 8.91 -10.70 -9.60
N SER A 348 8.47 -11.06 -10.80
CA SER A 348 9.09 -10.54 -12.03
C SER A 348 9.01 -9.01 -12.09
N LEU A 349 7.92 -8.38 -11.64
CA LEU A 349 7.81 -6.92 -11.54
C LEU A 349 8.75 -6.31 -10.50
N ASP A 350 8.88 -6.91 -9.31
CA ASP A 350 9.78 -6.40 -8.26
C ASP A 350 11.27 -6.59 -8.64
N ILE A 351 11.64 -7.72 -9.27
CA ILE A 351 12.98 -7.93 -9.86
C ILE A 351 13.27 -6.92 -10.98
N GLN A 352 12.30 -6.69 -11.88
CA GLN A 352 12.46 -5.71 -12.96
C GLN A 352 12.58 -4.29 -12.40
N ARG A 353 11.89 -3.97 -11.30
CA ARG A 353 12.02 -2.69 -10.60
C ARG A 353 13.38 -2.53 -9.95
N GLY A 354 13.93 -3.58 -9.33
CA GLY A 354 15.31 -3.58 -8.82
C GLY A 354 16.34 -3.25 -9.92
N ARG A 355 16.16 -3.81 -11.12
CA ARG A 355 16.99 -3.49 -12.30
C ARG A 355 16.80 -2.05 -12.80
N ASP A 356 15.56 -1.60 -12.89
CA ASP A 356 15.21 -0.24 -13.34
C ASP A 356 15.79 0.85 -12.42
N HIS A 357 15.78 0.57 -11.11
CA HIS A 357 16.34 1.42 -10.06
C HIS A 357 17.86 1.28 -9.88
N GLY A 358 18.52 0.37 -10.61
CA GLY A 358 19.96 0.15 -10.50
C GLY A 358 20.41 -0.35 -9.12
N LEU A 359 19.59 -1.13 -8.42
CA LEU A 359 19.95 -1.66 -7.11
C LEU A 359 21.21 -2.55 -7.20
N PRO A 360 22.13 -2.48 -6.21
CA PRO A 360 23.28 -3.37 -6.14
C PRO A 360 22.91 -4.86 -6.06
N SER A 361 23.89 -5.72 -6.35
CA SER A 361 23.73 -7.17 -6.18
C SER A 361 23.77 -7.57 -4.70
N TYR A 362 23.31 -8.79 -4.38
CA TYR A 362 23.33 -9.31 -3.00
C TYR A 362 24.72 -9.38 -2.36
N ASN A 363 25.79 -9.53 -3.16
CA ASN A 363 27.17 -9.63 -2.68
C ASN A 363 27.92 -8.28 -2.70
N THR A 364 27.20 -7.15 -2.81
CA THR A 364 27.76 -5.80 -2.84
C THR A 364 27.50 -5.09 -1.51
#